data_AF-A0A136IT08-F1
#
_entry.id   AF-A0A136IT08-F1
#
_cell.length_a   1.000
_cell.length_b   1.000
_cell.length_c   1.000
_cell.angle_alpha   90.00
_cell.angle_beta   90.00
_cell.angle_gamma   90.00
#
_symmetry.space_group_name_H-M   'P 1'
#
loop_
_entity.id
_entity.type
_entity.pdbx_description
1 polymer ?
#
loop_
_entity_poly.entity_id
_entity_poly.type
_entity_poly.pdbx_seq_one_letter_code
_entity_poly.pdbx_strand_id
1 'polypeptide(L)'
;MKFIYALMATAASIVSASWPDDMLQSRHHIGGQGGAKFWTIGAEGVTVDRIRVYKKDSLVGIKTWFSDGGVSLVGSEDYTSHEYTFDSAKNEVITKMTLWGNGKGTRTGRLYFETSTGGKFDWGQNTDGQSEYPMNVGEGILVGWSGGAGKQIDKLSPIFLKKMLRVYYDDLKYSAFDKRDNLRTVSLDEVSFSSKDVTGGGEFKGKREFSSSASWTKTSGSTLGFGASFSAGVPEVAQVEVSTQWTISQESQTSGSKTWTRGLEWSRTPDLDVLKGTNNIISCTAEASEGTLDLDWTGTLNLVVDAGNGVAGRSWKGPARGRVSSVDVSKVHTDCKLIKKSSKREHVGSPAVRARQILATAN
;
A
#
# COMPACT_ATOMS: atom_id res chain seq x y z
N MET A 1 -16.99 58.60 14.26
CA MET A 1 -17.17 57.85 13.00
C MET A 1 -15.93 57.00 12.77
N LYS A 2 -16.00 55.68 12.98
CA LYS A 2 -14.91 54.74 12.69
C LYS A 2 -15.14 54.13 11.32
N PHE A 3 -14.28 54.42 10.36
CA PHE A 3 -14.26 53.73 9.06
C PHE A 3 -13.49 52.42 9.21
N ILE A 4 -14.19 51.30 9.02
CA ILE A 4 -13.60 49.97 8.90
C ILE A 4 -13.39 49.73 7.40
N TYR A 5 -12.14 49.68 6.96
CA TYR A 5 -11.80 49.20 5.61
C TYR A 5 -11.86 47.67 5.61
N ALA A 6 -12.85 47.11 4.91
CA ALA A 6 -12.90 45.68 4.62
C ALA A 6 -11.87 45.39 3.51
N LEU A 7 -10.81 44.66 3.85
CA LEU A 7 -9.91 44.05 2.89
C LEU A 7 -10.68 42.92 2.19
N MET A 8 -11.13 43.14 0.96
CA MET A 8 -11.60 42.04 0.11
C MET A 8 -10.39 41.26 -0.37
N ALA A 9 -10.14 40.09 0.23
CA ALA A 9 -9.27 39.09 -0.35
C ALA A 9 -9.97 38.48 -1.57
N THR A 10 -9.54 38.86 -2.77
CA THR A 10 -9.92 38.17 -4.00
C THR A 10 -9.28 36.78 -3.97
N ALA A 11 -10.08 35.75 -3.72
CA ALA A 11 -9.68 34.37 -3.96
C ALA A 11 -9.42 34.20 -5.45
N ALA A 12 -8.15 34.02 -5.84
CA ALA A 12 -7.81 33.56 -7.17
C ALA A 12 -8.34 32.13 -7.30
N SER A 13 -9.40 31.94 -8.08
CA SER A 13 -9.85 30.62 -8.50
C SER A 13 -8.72 30.00 -9.33
N ILE A 14 -7.93 29.13 -8.72
CA ILE A 14 -7.01 28.26 -9.45
C ILE A 14 -7.91 27.38 -10.31
N VAL A 15 -7.99 27.67 -11.61
CA VAL A 15 -8.59 26.75 -12.56
C VAL A 15 -7.69 25.52 -12.53
N SER A 16 -8.13 24.48 -11.84
CA SER A 16 -7.39 23.22 -11.81
C SER A 16 -7.27 22.72 -13.25
N ALA A 17 -6.04 22.43 -13.69
CA ALA A 17 -5.81 21.89 -15.01
C ALA A 17 -6.61 20.59 -15.19
N SER A 18 -7.20 20.39 -16.37
CA SER A 18 -7.79 19.11 -16.77
C SER A 18 -6.72 18.17 -17.27
N TRP A 19 -6.97 16.86 -17.23
CA TRP A 19 -6.08 15.86 -17.83
C TRP A 19 -5.58 16.25 -19.24
N PRO A 20 -4.27 16.12 -19.52
CA PRO A 20 -3.73 16.34 -20.86
C PRO A 20 -4.35 15.39 -21.89
N ASP A 21 -4.79 15.93 -23.03
CA ASP A 21 -5.46 15.15 -24.10
C ASP A 21 -4.61 13.97 -24.61
N ASP A 22 -3.28 14.06 -24.54
CA ASP A 22 -2.35 13.00 -24.95
C ASP A 22 -2.27 11.84 -23.94
N MET A 23 -2.81 12.00 -22.73
CA MET A 23 -3.04 10.94 -21.75
C MET A 23 -4.41 10.27 -21.88
N LEU A 24 -5.33 10.87 -22.64
CA LEU A 24 -6.69 10.39 -22.78
C LEU A 24 -6.81 9.38 -23.93
N GLN A 25 -7.52 8.29 -23.67
CA GLN A 25 -7.81 7.28 -24.68
C GLN A 25 -8.66 7.87 -25.80
N SER A 26 -8.51 7.33 -27.01
CA SER A 26 -9.31 7.75 -28.16
C SER A 26 -10.81 7.67 -27.84
N ARG A 27 -11.51 8.78 -28.07
CA ARG A 27 -12.93 8.95 -27.77
C ARG A 27 -13.77 8.49 -28.95
N HIS A 28 -14.83 7.73 -28.69
CA HIS A 28 -15.78 7.31 -29.71
C HIS A 28 -17.21 7.54 -29.21
N HIS A 29 -17.94 8.40 -29.91
CA HIS A 29 -19.27 8.84 -29.48
C HIS A 29 -20.35 7.96 -30.07
N ILE A 30 -21.23 7.44 -29.21
CA ILE A 30 -22.36 6.60 -29.61
C ILE A 30 -23.67 7.36 -29.41
N GLY A 31 -24.47 7.47 -30.46
CA GLY A 31 -25.75 8.17 -30.46
C GLY A 31 -25.99 8.98 -31.75
N GLY A 32 -26.77 10.06 -31.64
CA GLY A 32 -27.09 10.98 -32.73
C GLY A 32 -26.23 12.24 -32.77
N GLN A 33 -26.61 13.18 -33.64
CA GLN A 33 -25.86 14.42 -33.90
C GLN A 33 -26.36 15.63 -33.10
N GLY A 34 -27.46 15.51 -32.37
CA GLY A 34 -28.09 16.60 -31.63
C GLY A 34 -27.42 16.93 -30.29
N GLY A 35 -28.10 17.77 -29.52
CA GLY A 35 -27.72 18.17 -28.16
C GLY A 35 -26.62 19.24 -28.13
N ALA A 36 -26.59 19.99 -27.03
CA ALA A 36 -25.48 20.88 -26.71
C ALA A 36 -24.25 20.03 -26.35
N LYS A 37 -23.09 20.38 -26.93
CA LYS A 37 -21.84 19.67 -26.62
C LYS A 37 -21.51 19.83 -25.15
N PHE A 38 -21.09 18.75 -24.51
CA PHE A 38 -20.57 18.78 -23.15
C PHE A 38 -19.23 18.07 -23.07
N TRP A 39 -18.43 18.54 -22.12
CA TRP A 39 -17.15 18.00 -21.74
C TRP A 39 -17.06 18.09 -20.22
N THR A 40 -17.17 16.96 -19.55
CA THR A 40 -17.11 16.86 -18.09
C THR A 40 -16.02 15.89 -17.72
N ILE A 41 -14.95 16.41 -17.15
CA ILE A 41 -13.77 15.64 -16.76
C ILE A 41 -13.29 16.13 -15.41
N GLY A 42 -12.76 15.22 -14.59
CA GLY A 42 -12.04 15.58 -13.38
C GLY A 42 -10.81 16.44 -13.69
N ALA A 43 -10.35 17.18 -12.68
CA ALA A 43 -9.03 17.78 -12.70
C ALA A 43 -7.92 16.73 -12.92
N GLU A 44 -6.71 17.18 -13.25
CA GLU A 44 -5.54 16.32 -13.23
C GLU A 44 -5.40 15.56 -11.90
N GLY A 45 -5.13 14.26 -11.96
CA GLY A 45 -5.07 13.41 -10.78
C GLY A 45 -6.43 12.99 -10.20
N VAL A 46 -7.54 13.45 -10.80
CA VAL A 46 -8.90 13.15 -10.32
C VAL A 46 -9.56 12.11 -11.23
N THR A 47 -10.17 11.10 -10.61
CA THR A 47 -10.88 10.00 -11.27
C THR A 47 -12.37 10.02 -10.93
N VAL A 48 -13.16 9.22 -11.63
CA VAL A 48 -14.57 9.00 -11.30
C VAL A 48 -14.70 7.95 -10.20
N ASP A 49 -15.35 8.30 -9.09
CA ASP A 49 -15.58 7.42 -7.93
C ASP A 49 -16.98 6.82 -7.93
N ARG A 50 -17.95 7.55 -8.47
CA ARG A 50 -19.33 7.11 -8.52
C ARG A 50 -20.04 7.68 -9.72
N ILE A 51 -20.94 6.89 -10.28
CA ILE A 51 -21.81 7.30 -11.38
C ILE A 51 -23.26 6.99 -11.05
N ARG A 52 -24.17 7.83 -11.54
CA ARG A 52 -25.60 7.55 -11.56
C ARG A 52 -26.13 7.91 -12.93
N VAL A 53 -26.79 6.95 -13.57
CA VAL A 53 -27.31 7.11 -14.93
C VAL A 53 -28.82 7.10 -14.86
N TYR A 54 -29.45 8.03 -15.56
CA TYR A 54 -30.89 8.19 -15.63
C TYR A 54 -31.38 7.74 -17.00
N LYS A 55 -32.54 7.09 -17.03
CA LYS A 55 -33.17 6.64 -18.28
C LYS A 55 -34.67 6.90 -18.32
N LYS A 56 -35.18 7.10 -19.54
CA LYS A 56 -36.60 6.99 -19.90
C LYS A 56 -36.75 5.90 -20.96
N ASP A 57 -36.86 6.31 -22.23
CA ASP A 57 -36.78 5.49 -23.45
C ASP A 57 -35.37 5.53 -24.07
N SER A 58 -34.46 6.32 -23.51
CA SER A 58 -33.02 6.31 -23.79
C SER A 58 -32.30 6.89 -22.56
N LEU A 59 -30.99 7.04 -22.61
CA LEU A 59 -30.28 7.74 -21.53
C LEU A 59 -30.70 9.21 -21.53
N VAL A 60 -31.03 9.74 -20.35
CA VAL A 60 -31.52 11.12 -20.19
C VAL A 60 -30.63 11.98 -19.31
N GLY A 61 -29.80 11.35 -18.48
CA GLY A 61 -28.84 12.08 -17.67
C GLY A 61 -27.76 11.19 -17.10
N ILE A 62 -26.63 11.80 -16.76
CA ILE A 62 -25.51 11.17 -16.05
C ILE A 62 -25.05 12.15 -14.97
N LYS A 63 -25.06 11.66 -13.73
CA LYS A 63 -24.44 12.32 -12.58
C LYS A 63 -23.16 11.58 -12.23
N THR A 64 -22.10 12.31 -11.98
CA THR A 64 -20.75 11.77 -11.75
C THR A 64 -20.18 12.44 -10.51
N TRP A 65 -19.65 11.64 -9.59
CA TRP A 65 -18.87 12.11 -8.47
C TRP A 65 -17.41 11.71 -8.70
N PHE A 66 -16.54 12.67 -8.45
CA PHE A 66 -15.11 12.57 -8.65
C PHE A 66 -14.38 12.32 -7.33
N SER A 67 -13.15 11.82 -7.42
CA SER A 67 -12.31 11.45 -6.27
C SER A 67 -11.88 12.63 -5.39
N ASP A 68 -12.01 13.85 -5.88
CA ASP A 68 -11.80 15.10 -5.14
C ASP A 68 -13.09 15.63 -4.47
N GLY A 69 -14.19 14.88 -4.57
CA GLY A 69 -15.51 15.30 -4.10
C GLY A 69 -16.28 16.17 -5.10
N GLY A 70 -15.71 16.47 -6.27
CA GLY A 70 -16.37 17.17 -7.36
C GLY A 70 -17.61 16.42 -7.85
N VAL A 71 -18.61 17.16 -8.35
CA VAL A 71 -19.84 16.58 -8.91
C VAL A 71 -20.18 17.23 -10.24
N SER A 72 -20.54 16.42 -11.22
CA SER A 72 -21.07 16.85 -12.50
C SER A 72 -22.43 16.23 -12.74
N LEU A 73 -23.34 16.98 -13.35
CA LEU A 73 -24.62 16.49 -13.88
C LEU A 73 -24.76 16.96 -15.33
N VAL A 74 -25.04 16.01 -16.22
CA VAL A 74 -25.40 16.28 -17.61
C VAL A 74 -26.78 15.68 -17.87
N GLY A 75 -27.67 16.42 -18.54
CA GLY A 75 -29.03 15.98 -18.84
C GLY A 75 -29.99 16.20 -17.66
N SER A 76 -30.96 15.30 -17.48
CA SER A 76 -32.03 15.39 -16.46
C SER A 76 -31.94 14.26 -15.43
N GLU A 77 -32.28 14.59 -14.18
CA GLU A 77 -32.38 13.64 -13.06
C GLU A 77 -33.83 13.21 -12.74
N ASP A 78 -34.81 13.63 -13.54
CA ASP A 78 -36.26 13.48 -13.26
C ASP A 78 -36.81 12.07 -13.56
N TYR A 79 -35.93 11.11 -13.85
CA TYR A 79 -36.30 9.80 -14.36
C TYR A 79 -35.66 8.67 -13.55
N THR A 80 -36.04 7.41 -13.85
CA THR A 80 -35.49 6.24 -13.16
C THR A 80 -33.98 6.18 -13.34
N SER A 81 -33.26 5.81 -12.27
CA SER A 81 -31.80 5.77 -12.28
C SER A 81 -31.23 4.51 -11.67
N HIS A 82 -29.98 4.25 -11.99
CA HIS A 82 -29.15 3.24 -11.36
C HIS A 82 -27.78 3.83 -11.07
N GLU A 83 -27.19 3.43 -9.95
CA GLU A 83 -25.95 3.98 -9.43
C GLU A 83 -24.90 2.88 -9.26
N TYR A 84 -23.64 3.25 -9.48
CA TYR A 84 -22.49 2.40 -9.25
C TYR A 84 -21.38 3.21 -8.55
N THR A 85 -20.82 2.65 -7.48
CA THR A 85 -19.68 3.22 -6.75
C THR A 85 -18.49 2.29 -6.90
N PHE A 86 -17.35 2.83 -7.33
CA PHE A 86 -16.12 2.06 -7.48
C PHE A 86 -15.45 1.84 -6.11
N ASP A 87 -14.96 0.63 -5.88
CA ASP A 87 -14.19 0.23 -4.70
C ASP A 87 -12.74 0.69 -4.86
N SER A 88 -12.48 1.93 -4.44
CA SER A 88 -11.14 2.51 -4.48
C SER A 88 -10.14 1.80 -3.56
N ALA A 89 -10.60 1.15 -2.48
CA ALA A 89 -9.75 0.36 -1.60
C ALA A 89 -9.20 -0.90 -2.31
N LYS A 90 -9.97 -1.45 -3.25
CA LYS A 90 -9.54 -2.55 -4.11
C LYS A 90 -8.92 -2.09 -5.44
N ASN A 91 -8.77 -0.78 -5.65
CA ASN A 91 -8.34 -0.19 -6.92
C ASN A 91 -9.21 -0.68 -8.10
N GLU A 92 -10.53 -0.67 -7.93
CA GLU A 92 -11.45 -1.14 -8.95
C GLU A 92 -11.36 -0.31 -10.24
N VAL A 93 -11.13 -0.97 -11.37
CA VAL A 93 -11.08 -0.34 -12.70
C VAL A 93 -12.07 -1.00 -13.64
N ILE A 94 -12.46 -0.30 -14.70
CA ILE A 94 -13.37 -0.83 -15.73
C ILE A 94 -12.58 -1.71 -16.68
N THR A 95 -12.96 -2.98 -16.80
CA THR A 95 -12.31 -3.95 -17.69
C THR A 95 -13.00 -4.04 -19.05
N LYS A 96 -14.28 -3.68 -19.10
CA LYS A 96 -15.09 -3.66 -20.32
C LYS A 96 -16.15 -2.57 -20.19
N MET A 97 -16.35 -1.79 -21.24
CA MET A 97 -17.49 -0.90 -21.36
C MET A 97 -18.09 -1.01 -22.75
N THR A 98 -19.42 -1.03 -22.82
CA THR A 98 -20.17 -1.08 -24.08
C THR A 98 -21.26 -0.03 -24.04
N LEU A 99 -21.43 0.67 -25.15
CA LEU A 99 -22.55 1.58 -25.39
C LEU A 99 -23.45 1.06 -26.50
N TRP A 100 -24.71 1.46 -26.47
CA TRP A 100 -25.65 1.24 -27.56
C TRP A 100 -26.29 2.57 -27.95
N GLY A 101 -26.64 2.68 -29.23
CA GLY A 101 -27.60 3.69 -29.67
C GLY A 101 -29.01 3.36 -29.17
N ASN A 102 -29.97 4.22 -29.50
CA ASN A 102 -31.38 3.97 -29.19
C ASN A 102 -32.14 3.16 -30.27
N GLY A 103 -31.42 2.53 -31.21
CA GLY A 103 -32.01 1.84 -32.37
C GLY A 103 -32.48 2.76 -33.50
N LYS A 104 -32.57 4.07 -33.27
CA LYS A 104 -32.92 5.09 -34.27
C LYS A 104 -31.73 5.94 -34.72
N GLY A 105 -30.57 5.76 -34.10
CA GLY A 105 -29.38 6.57 -34.34
C GLY A 105 -29.52 8.02 -33.87
N THR A 106 -30.40 8.30 -32.89
CA THR A 106 -30.64 9.67 -32.41
C THR A 106 -30.17 9.92 -30.98
N ARG A 107 -30.08 8.89 -30.14
CA ARG A 107 -29.70 8.98 -28.71
C ARG A 107 -28.75 7.84 -28.32
N THR A 108 -28.02 8.02 -27.23
CA THR A 108 -27.40 6.90 -26.52
C THR A 108 -28.50 6.15 -25.74
N GLY A 109 -28.64 4.86 -26.00
CA GLY A 109 -29.73 4.04 -25.46
C GLY A 109 -29.39 3.34 -24.14
N ARG A 110 -28.14 2.88 -23.99
CA ARG A 110 -27.72 2.02 -22.88
C ARG A 110 -26.22 2.13 -22.63
N LEU A 111 -25.84 2.01 -21.37
CA LEU A 111 -24.47 1.89 -20.88
C LEU A 111 -24.33 0.59 -20.09
N TYR A 112 -23.32 -0.19 -20.44
CA TYR A 112 -22.91 -1.39 -19.72
C TYR A 112 -21.42 -1.32 -19.38
N PHE A 113 -21.03 -1.81 -18.22
CA PHE A 113 -19.63 -2.13 -17.95
C PHE A 113 -19.45 -3.24 -16.92
N GLU A 114 -18.24 -3.80 -16.95
CA GLU A 114 -17.72 -4.76 -15.98
C GLU A 114 -16.44 -4.20 -15.36
N THR A 115 -16.14 -4.62 -14.13
CA THR A 115 -14.98 -4.12 -13.37
C THR A 115 -14.02 -5.23 -12.96
N SER A 116 -12.81 -4.85 -12.55
CA SER A 116 -11.75 -5.76 -12.11
C SER A 116 -12.10 -6.54 -10.83
N THR A 117 -13.08 -6.08 -10.06
CA THR A 117 -13.57 -6.73 -8.84
C THR A 117 -14.80 -7.61 -9.10
N GLY A 118 -15.19 -7.80 -10.36
CA GLY A 118 -16.34 -8.60 -10.77
C GLY A 118 -17.68 -7.87 -10.73
N GLY A 119 -17.67 -6.56 -10.46
CA GLY A 119 -18.85 -5.74 -10.46
C GLY A 119 -19.38 -5.47 -11.88
N LYS A 120 -20.69 -5.23 -11.96
CA LYS A 120 -21.41 -5.03 -13.22
C LYS A 120 -22.39 -3.88 -13.10
N PHE A 121 -22.46 -3.07 -14.14
CA PHE A 121 -23.46 -2.03 -14.29
C PHE A 121 -24.12 -2.18 -15.64
N ASP A 122 -25.44 -2.13 -15.65
CA ASP A 122 -26.23 -2.28 -16.86
C ASP A 122 -27.47 -1.40 -16.78
N TRP A 123 -27.45 -0.28 -17.49
CA TRP A 123 -28.55 0.68 -17.44
C TRP A 123 -28.85 1.32 -18.79
N GLY A 124 -30.13 1.25 -19.18
CA GLY A 124 -30.63 1.81 -20.42
C GLY A 124 -31.96 1.22 -20.85
N GLN A 125 -32.36 1.55 -22.08
CA GLN A 125 -33.50 0.88 -22.73
C GLN A 125 -33.16 -0.58 -23.09
N ASN A 126 -34.18 -1.36 -23.46
CA ASN A 126 -33.93 -2.65 -24.11
C ASN A 126 -33.26 -2.41 -25.48
N THR A 127 -32.15 -3.13 -25.73
CA THR A 127 -31.33 -3.02 -26.93
C THR A 127 -31.24 -4.34 -27.70
N ASP A 128 -32.17 -5.26 -27.48
CA ASP A 128 -32.26 -6.52 -28.23
C ASP A 128 -32.28 -6.26 -29.74
N GLY A 129 -31.40 -6.95 -30.48
CA GLY A 129 -31.24 -6.80 -31.92
C GLY A 129 -30.54 -5.51 -32.38
N GLN A 130 -30.03 -4.68 -31.47
CA GLN A 130 -29.28 -3.46 -31.81
C GLN A 130 -27.76 -3.71 -31.76
N SER A 131 -27.00 -2.92 -32.55
CA SER A 131 -25.54 -3.00 -32.55
C SER A 131 -24.93 -2.59 -31.22
N GLU A 132 -24.02 -3.42 -30.72
CA GLU A 132 -23.18 -3.10 -29.58
C GLU A 132 -21.95 -2.31 -30.03
N TYR A 133 -21.53 -1.33 -29.22
CA TYR A 133 -20.32 -0.55 -29.48
C TYR A 133 -19.36 -0.69 -28.29
N PRO A 134 -18.45 -1.67 -28.32
CA PRO A 134 -17.41 -1.81 -27.32
C PRO A 134 -16.50 -0.59 -27.30
N MET A 135 -16.25 -0.07 -26.12
CA MET A 135 -15.36 1.07 -25.90
C MET A 135 -13.94 0.60 -25.62
N ASN A 136 -12.95 1.32 -26.15
CA ASN A 136 -11.57 1.12 -25.73
C ASN A 136 -11.38 1.76 -24.34
N VAL A 137 -11.25 0.92 -23.32
CA VAL A 137 -11.16 1.37 -21.92
C VAL A 137 -9.74 1.78 -21.51
N GLY A 138 -8.71 1.59 -22.35
CA GLY A 138 -7.33 1.93 -22.01
C GLY A 138 -6.85 1.20 -20.75
N GLU A 139 -6.50 1.96 -19.70
CA GLU A 139 -6.16 1.44 -18.37
C GLU A 139 -7.38 1.07 -17.52
N GLY A 140 -8.59 1.36 -18.00
CA GLY A 140 -9.86 1.15 -17.27
C GLY A 140 -10.19 2.27 -16.28
N ILE A 141 -9.33 3.29 -16.17
CA ILE A 141 -9.50 4.43 -15.27
C ILE A 141 -10.36 5.49 -15.95
N LEU A 142 -11.62 5.60 -15.52
CA LEU A 142 -12.58 6.58 -16.00
C LEU A 142 -12.32 7.95 -15.36
N VAL A 143 -12.16 8.99 -16.17
CA VAL A 143 -11.91 10.37 -15.71
C VAL A 143 -13.03 11.35 -16.09
N GLY A 144 -14.00 10.92 -16.89
CA GLY A 144 -15.14 11.77 -17.26
C GLY A 144 -15.96 11.28 -18.45
N TRP A 145 -16.75 12.19 -18.98
CA TRP A 145 -17.65 11.99 -20.12
C TRP A 145 -17.59 13.15 -21.11
N SER A 146 -17.82 12.82 -22.38
CA SER A 146 -18.00 13.80 -23.45
C SER A 146 -19.18 13.43 -24.33
N GLY A 147 -19.81 14.42 -24.95
CA GLY A 147 -20.97 14.12 -25.77
C GLY A 147 -21.81 15.31 -26.17
N GLY A 148 -23.09 15.02 -26.43
CA GLY A 148 -24.14 15.99 -26.73
C GLY A 148 -25.37 15.68 -25.90
N ALA A 149 -25.96 16.68 -25.26
CA ALA A 149 -27.16 16.52 -24.43
C ALA A 149 -28.17 17.66 -24.67
N GLY A 150 -29.44 17.30 -24.72
CA GLY A 150 -30.58 18.22 -24.67
C GLY A 150 -31.57 17.73 -23.62
N LYS A 151 -32.80 17.42 -24.04
CA LYS A 151 -33.77 16.72 -23.17
C LYS A 151 -33.34 15.28 -22.82
N GLN A 152 -32.41 14.73 -23.59
CA GLN A 152 -31.85 13.38 -23.45
C GLN A 152 -30.36 13.43 -23.79
N ILE A 153 -29.66 12.32 -23.60
CA ILE A 153 -28.27 12.17 -24.06
C ILE A 153 -28.28 11.81 -25.54
N ASP A 154 -28.03 12.81 -26.39
CA ASP A 154 -27.94 12.65 -27.84
C ASP A 154 -26.79 11.75 -28.24
N LYS A 155 -25.61 11.96 -27.65
CA LYS A 155 -24.44 11.10 -27.83
C LYS A 155 -23.55 11.11 -26.60
N LEU A 156 -22.83 10.02 -26.37
CA LEU A 156 -21.96 9.83 -25.23
C LEU A 156 -20.67 9.13 -25.65
N SER A 157 -19.55 9.57 -25.08
CA SER A 157 -18.29 8.86 -25.06
C SER A 157 -17.73 8.93 -23.63
N PRO A 158 -17.36 7.79 -23.01
CA PRO A 158 -16.54 7.81 -21.82
C PRO A 158 -15.16 8.41 -22.15
N ILE A 159 -14.50 8.95 -21.13
CA ILE A 159 -13.12 9.43 -21.21
C ILE A 159 -12.30 8.58 -20.25
N PHE A 160 -11.42 7.74 -20.82
CA PHE A 160 -10.51 6.90 -20.08
C PHE A 160 -9.07 7.42 -20.18
N LEU A 161 -8.24 7.09 -19.21
CA LEU A 161 -6.79 7.17 -19.40
C LEU A 161 -6.34 6.09 -20.38
N LYS A 162 -5.35 6.42 -21.22
CA LYS A 162 -4.64 5.45 -22.07
C LYS A 162 -3.99 4.37 -21.21
N LYS A 163 -3.58 3.27 -21.86
CA LYS A 163 -2.74 2.26 -21.22
C LYS A 163 -1.46 2.89 -20.66
N MET A 164 -1.10 2.48 -19.45
CA MET A 164 0.13 2.92 -18.80
C MET A 164 1.28 2.00 -19.19
N LEU A 165 2.40 2.59 -19.62
CA LEU A 165 3.66 1.89 -19.78
C LEU A 165 4.30 1.62 -18.41
N ARG A 166 4.28 2.63 -17.53
CA ARG A 166 4.83 2.55 -16.18
C ARG A 166 3.98 3.36 -15.20
N VAL A 167 3.78 2.78 -14.02
CA VAL A 167 3.19 3.43 -12.85
C VAL A 167 4.14 3.20 -11.69
N TYR A 168 4.63 4.25 -11.06
CA TYR A 168 5.56 4.10 -9.95
C TYR A 168 5.58 5.29 -8.99
N TYR A 169 5.97 5.03 -7.74
CA TYR A 169 6.23 6.04 -6.73
C TYR A 169 7.74 6.27 -6.60
N ASP A 170 8.15 7.53 -6.53
CA ASP A 170 9.53 7.95 -6.22
C ASP A 170 9.54 9.17 -5.26
N ASP A 171 10.73 9.66 -4.92
CA ASP A 171 10.95 10.73 -3.93
C ASP A 171 10.25 10.43 -2.59
N LEU A 172 10.33 9.17 -2.14
CA LEU A 172 9.70 8.76 -0.88
C LEU A 172 10.42 9.37 0.32
N LYS A 173 9.67 10.11 1.12
CA LYS A 173 10.09 10.72 2.38
C LYS A 173 9.28 10.14 3.51
N TYR A 174 9.96 9.48 4.44
CA TYR A 174 9.36 8.93 5.64
C TYR A 174 9.19 10.00 6.72
N SER A 175 8.12 9.87 7.51
CA SER A 175 7.94 10.67 8.73
C SER A 175 9.14 10.50 9.67
N ALA A 176 9.44 11.52 10.47
CA ALA A 176 10.45 11.37 11.52
C ALA A 176 10.05 10.23 12.48
N PHE A 177 11.04 9.45 12.93
CA PHE A 177 10.82 8.32 13.84
C PHE A 177 11.95 8.19 14.85
N ASP A 178 11.64 7.64 16.03
CA ASP A 178 12.65 7.20 16.98
C ASP A 178 13.31 5.94 16.43
N LYS A 179 14.63 5.99 16.24
CA LYS A 179 15.39 4.90 15.66
C LYS A 179 15.44 3.67 16.56
N ARG A 180 15.03 3.75 17.82
CA ARG A 180 14.95 2.61 18.73
C ARG A 180 13.53 2.15 19.02
N ASP A 181 12.54 2.75 18.34
CA ASP A 181 11.15 2.42 18.58
C ASP A 181 10.86 0.95 18.26
N ASN A 182 10.10 0.31 19.15
CA ASN A 182 9.69 -1.09 19.08
C ASN A 182 10.82 -2.10 18.83
N LEU A 183 12.08 -1.75 19.14
CA LEU A 183 13.19 -2.70 19.15
C LEU A 183 13.22 -3.45 20.47
N ARG A 184 13.26 -4.78 20.41
CA ARG A 184 13.45 -5.64 21.57
C ARG A 184 14.58 -6.62 21.33
N THR A 185 15.40 -6.83 22.34
CA THR A 185 16.39 -7.89 22.33
C THR A 185 15.70 -9.25 22.48
N VAL A 186 16.06 -10.18 21.61
CA VAL A 186 15.66 -11.58 21.66
C VAL A 186 16.88 -12.46 21.83
N SER A 187 16.80 -13.40 22.77
CA SER A 187 17.78 -14.46 22.92
C SER A 187 17.55 -15.51 21.84
N LEU A 188 18.60 -15.80 21.08
CA LEU A 188 18.63 -16.82 20.04
C LEU A 188 19.11 -18.15 20.59
N ASP A 189 20.11 -18.11 21.48
CA ASP A 189 20.73 -19.29 22.09
C ASP A 189 21.51 -18.90 23.36
N GLU A 190 21.64 -19.85 24.29
CA GLU A 190 22.42 -19.71 25.52
C GLU A 190 23.08 -21.04 25.89
N VAL A 191 24.40 -21.00 26.10
CA VAL A 191 25.18 -22.17 26.53
C VAL A 191 26.07 -21.78 27.70
N SER A 192 26.12 -22.65 28.72
CA SER A 192 27.03 -22.51 29.85
C SER A 192 28.14 -23.55 29.80
N PHE A 193 29.39 -23.10 29.89
CA PHE A 193 30.59 -23.94 29.98
C PHE A 193 31.10 -23.99 31.42
N SER A 194 31.57 -25.16 31.83
CA SER A 194 32.09 -25.47 33.15
C SER A 194 33.50 -26.05 33.08
N SER A 195 34.13 -26.27 34.24
CA SER A 195 35.47 -26.88 34.31
C SER A 195 35.56 -28.27 33.67
N LYS A 196 34.43 -28.96 33.45
CA LYS A 196 34.38 -30.26 32.76
C LYS A 196 34.54 -30.13 31.24
N ASP A 197 34.24 -28.96 30.69
CA ASP A 197 34.17 -28.73 29.24
C ASP A 197 35.53 -28.28 28.66
N VAL A 198 36.50 -28.01 29.53
CA VAL A 198 37.85 -27.51 29.19
C VAL A 198 38.63 -28.46 28.28
N THR A 199 38.50 -29.78 28.49
CA THR A 199 39.23 -30.78 27.69
C THR A 199 38.64 -31.01 26.31
N GLY A 200 37.41 -30.55 26.05
CA GLY A 200 36.68 -30.79 24.82
C GLY A 200 36.81 -29.68 23.76
N GLY A 201 37.35 -28.51 24.12
CA GLY A 201 37.39 -27.34 23.22
C GLY A 201 35.97 -26.91 22.82
N GLY A 202 35.28 -26.21 23.72
CA GLY A 202 33.91 -25.74 23.48
C GLY A 202 33.88 -24.57 22.49
N GLU A 203 33.04 -24.67 21.46
CA GLU A 203 32.70 -23.56 20.56
C GLU A 203 31.20 -23.24 20.73
N PHE A 204 30.88 -21.97 20.97
CA PHE A 204 29.50 -21.48 21.01
C PHE A 204 29.10 -21.04 19.60
N LYS A 205 28.39 -21.89 18.86
CA LYS A 205 27.96 -21.61 17.50
C LYS A 205 26.55 -22.10 17.19
N GLY A 206 25.91 -21.44 16.24
CA GLY A 206 24.59 -21.82 15.78
C GLY A 206 24.15 -21.00 14.58
N LYS A 207 23.00 -21.38 14.03
CA LYS A 207 22.35 -20.64 12.95
C LYS A 207 20.84 -20.63 13.12
N ARG A 208 20.21 -19.54 12.68
CA ARG A 208 18.77 -19.38 12.60
C ARG A 208 18.42 -18.53 11.39
N GLU A 209 17.20 -18.67 10.89
CA GLU A 209 16.67 -17.80 9.84
C GLU A 209 15.55 -16.94 10.42
N PHE A 210 15.45 -15.71 9.91
CA PHE A 210 14.38 -14.78 10.25
C PHE A 210 13.77 -14.19 8.98
N SER A 211 12.44 -14.15 8.91
CA SER A 211 11.71 -13.59 7.77
C SER A 211 11.42 -12.12 8.03
N SER A 212 12.02 -11.25 7.23
CA SER A 212 11.84 -9.81 7.29
C SER A 212 10.91 -9.34 6.17
N SER A 213 10.23 -8.22 6.39
CA SER A 213 9.26 -7.71 5.41
C SER A 213 9.10 -6.20 5.49
N ALA A 214 8.74 -5.60 4.36
CA ALA A 214 8.29 -4.22 4.28
C ALA A 214 7.10 -4.11 3.33
N SER A 215 6.11 -3.29 3.66
CA SER A 215 4.88 -3.12 2.89
C SER A 215 4.47 -1.65 2.83
N TRP A 216 4.26 -1.13 1.61
CA TRP A 216 3.83 0.24 1.36
C TRP A 216 2.36 0.26 0.95
N THR A 217 1.58 1.02 1.71
CA THR A 217 0.17 1.31 1.46
C THR A 217 0.00 2.74 0.97
N LYS A 218 -1.19 3.11 0.49
CA LYS A 218 -1.52 4.45 -0.02
C LYS A 218 -2.72 4.98 0.77
N THR A 219 -2.73 6.28 1.11
CA THR A 219 -3.77 6.86 1.98
C THR A 219 -4.99 7.41 1.22
N SER A 220 -5.08 7.32 -0.11
CA SER A 220 -6.20 7.93 -0.87
C SER A 220 -6.85 7.02 -1.91
N GLY A 221 -8.18 7.10 -1.98
CA GLY A 221 -9.10 6.34 -2.83
C GLY A 221 -9.05 6.65 -4.33
N SER A 222 -7.85 6.83 -4.89
CA SER A 222 -7.65 6.98 -6.33
C SER A 222 -7.10 5.70 -6.92
N THR A 223 -7.68 5.25 -8.04
CA THR A 223 -7.24 4.07 -8.79
C THR A 223 -5.97 4.32 -9.61
N LEU A 224 -5.48 5.56 -9.70
CA LEU A 224 -4.32 5.96 -10.50
C LEU A 224 -3.04 5.21 -10.14
N GLY A 225 -2.89 4.84 -8.87
CA GLY A 225 -1.72 4.14 -8.37
C GLY A 225 -1.78 2.62 -8.52
N PHE A 226 -2.79 2.06 -9.17
CA PHE A 226 -2.94 0.61 -9.28
C PHE A 226 -1.73 -0.03 -9.98
N GLY A 227 -1.30 -1.19 -9.49
CA GLY A 227 -0.14 -1.91 -10.06
C GLY A 227 1.22 -1.19 -9.94
N ALA A 228 1.28 -0.05 -9.25
CA ALA A 228 2.49 0.76 -9.17
C ALA A 228 3.64 0.05 -8.42
N SER A 229 4.85 0.25 -8.92
CA SER A 229 6.08 -0.05 -8.19
C SER A 229 6.50 1.10 -7.27
N PHE A 230 7.37 0.84 -6.31
CA PHE A 230 7.95 1.84 -5.41
C PHE A 230 9.46 1.89 -5.62
N SER A 231 10.02 3.08 -5.75
CA SER A 231 11.47 3.32 -5.68
C SER A 231 11.76 3.99 -4.34
N ALA A 232 12.23 3.21 -3.38
CA ALA A 232 12.46 3.71 -2.02
C ALA A 232 13.48 2.86 -1.26
N GLY A 233 14.09 3.47 -0.25
CA GLY A 233 14.87 2.77 0.76
C GLY A 233 13.96 2.01 1.71
N VAL A 234 14.38 0.84 2.18
CA VAL A 234 13.60 0.00 3.08
C VAL A 234 13.99 0.31 4.54
N PRO A 235 13.03 0.50 5.46
CA PRO A 235 13.35 0.57 6.87
C PRO A 235 13.88 -0.77 7.39
N GLU A 236 15.12 -0.78 7.87
CA GLU A 236 15.86 -1.98 8.28
C GLU A 236 16.58 -1.77 9.61
N VAL A 237 16.74 -2.84 10.38
CA VAL A 237 17.46 -2.81 11.66
C VAL A 237 18.95 -3.04 11.41
N ALA A 238 19.77 -2.04 11.72
CA ALA A 238 21.20 -2.10 11.53
C ALA A 238 21.96 -1.62 12.78
N GLN A 239 23.21 -2.06 12.90
CA GLN A 239 24.11 -1.53 13.91
C GLN A 239 24.79 -0.28 13.34
N VAL A 240 24.68 0.83 14.07
CA VAL A 240 25.40 2.07 13.77
C VAL A 240 26.27 2.38 14.97
N GLU A 241 27.58 2.36 14.72
CA GLU A 241 28.61 2.40 15.76
C GLU A 241 28.39 1.28 16.79
N VAL A 242 28.01 1.64 18.02
CA VAL A 242 27.83 0.71 19.15
C VAL A 242 26.36 0.39 19.43
N SER A 243 25.40 0.96 18.67
CA SER A 243 23.98 0.75 18.95
C SER A 243 23.19 0.20 17.78
N THR A 244 22.28 -0.72 18.09
CA THR A 244 21.28 -1.23 17.16
C THR A 244 20.13 -0.25 17.03
N GLN A 245 19.79 0.11 15.79
CA GLN A 245 18.76 1.08 15.49
C GLN A 245 18.17 0.89 14.09
N TRP A 246 16.98 1.43 13.87
CA TRP A 246 16.37 1.54 12.55
C TRP A 246 17.17 2.49 11.66
N THR A 247 17.32 2.10 10.40
CA THR A 247 17.94 2.86 9.32
C THR A 247 17.11 2.71 8.05
N ILE A 248 17.31 3.59 7.08
CA ILE A 248 16.70 3.47 5.75
C ILE A 248 17.80 3.00 4.79
N SER A 249 17.58 1.87 4.11
CA SER A 249 18.55 1.34 3.15
C SER A 249 18.61 2.17 1.86
N GLN A 250 19.54 1.82 0.97
CA GLN A 250 19.63 2.46 -0.34
C GLN A 250 18.35 2.22 -1.14
N GLU A 251 17.98 3.21 -1.96
CA GLU A 251 16.80 3.11 -2.78
C GLU A 251 16.89 1.94 -3.77
N SER A 252 15.82 1.16 -3.81
CA SER A 252 15.65 0.09 -4.78
C SER A 252 14.21 0.05 -5.27
N GLN A 253 14.01 -0.48 -6.49
CA GLN A 253 12.68 -0.67 -7.03
C GLN A 253 12.06 -1.95 -6.45
N THR A 254 10.85 -1.84 -5.92
CA THR A 254 10.11 -2.95 -5.33
C THR A 254 8.63 -2.90 -5.72
N SER A 255 7.99 -4.07 -5.72
CA SER A 255 6.53 -4.15 -5.62
C SER A 255 6.07 -3.54 -4.29
N GLY A 256 4.78 -3.21 -4.16
CA GLY A 256 4.19 -2.63 -2.94
C GLY A 256 4.41 -3.42 -1.65
N SER A 257 4.97 -4.63 -1.72
CA SER A 257 5.59 -5.32 -0.61
C SER A 257 6.91 -5.98 -1.01
N LYS A 258 7.77 -6.22 -0.03
CA LYS A 258 9.05 -6.93 -0.14
C LYS A 258 9.20 -7.85 1.06
N THR A 259 9.63 -9.09 0.83
CA THR A 259 10.00 -10.05 1.87
C THR A 259 11.40 -10.58 1.59
N TRP A 260 12.19 -10.81 2.64
CA TRP A 260 13.53 -11.36 2.52
C TRP A 260 13.93 -12.15 3.78
N THR A 261 14.85 -13.08 3.62
CA THR A 261 15.37 -13.90 4.73
C THR A 261 16.68 -13.30 5.25
N ARG A 262 16.77 -13.12 6.56
CA ARG A 262 18.02 -12.81 7.28
C ARG A 262 18.60 -14.11 7.83
N GLY A 263 19.81 -14.45 7.40
CA GLY A 263 20.61 -15.51 8.01
C GLY A 263 21.26 -14.98 9.29
N LEU A 264 20.92 -15.59 10.43
CA LEU A 264 21.46 -15.27 11.74
C LEU A 264 22.46 -16.36 12.12
N GLU A 265 23.74 -16.08 11.94
CA GLU A 265 24.82 -17.01 12.27
C GLU A 265 25.67 -16.45 13.40
N TRP A 266 26.09 -17.33 14.32
CA TRP A 266 27.03 -16.97 15.37
C TRP A 266 28.07 -18.06 15.57
N SER A 267 29.29 -17.64 15.90
CA SER A 267 30.36 -18.48 16.41
C SER A 267 31.23 -17.65 17.34
N ARG A 268 31.54 -18.19 18.51
CA ARG A 268 32.48 -17.62 19.47
C ARG A 268 33.17 -18.74 20.25
N THR A 269 34.49 -18.66 20.35
CA THR A 269 35.28 -19.56 21.18
C THR A 269 35.52 -18.91 22.54
N PRO A 270 34.85 -19.35 23.62
CA PRO A 270 35.14 -18.87 24.96
C PRO A 270 36.53 -19.32 25.42
N ASP A 271 37.21 -18.47 26.21
CA ASP A 271 38.45 -18.85 26.88
C ASP A 271 38.13 -19.78 28.05
N LEU A 272 38.13 -21.10 27.80
CA LEU A 272 37.80 -22.10 28.81
C LEU A 272 38.92 -22.30 29.85
N ASP A 273 40.14 -21.81 29.60
CA ASP A 273 41.26 -22.02 30.51
C ASP A 273 41.06 -21.32 31.84
N VAL A 274 40.30 -20.22 31.87
CA VAL A 274 39.90 -19.52 33.10
C VAL A 274 39.01 -20.36 34.02
N LEU A 275 38.47 -21.49 33.54
CA LEU A 275 37.65 -22.42 34.32
C LEU A 275 38.49 -23.51 35.01
N LYS A 276 39.75 -23.73 34.60
CA LYS A 276 40.63 -24.79 35.15
C LYS A 276 40.79 -24.66 36.66
N GLY A 277 40.45 -25.71 37.39
CA GLY A 277 40.59 -25.74 38.86
C GLY A 277 39.62 -24.82 39.62
N THR A 278 38.62 -24.24 38.95
CA THR A 278 37.62 -23.36 39.57
C THR A 278 36.21 -23.97 39.51
N ASN A 279 35.29 -23.40 40.30
CA ASN A 279 33.84 -23.68 40.21
C ASN A 279 33.09 -22.60 39.40
N ASN A 280 33.81 -21.78 38.65
CA ASN A 280 33.22 -20.75 37.80
C ASN A 280 32.53 -21.39 36.58
N ILE A 281 31.67 -20.62 35.92
CA ILE A 281 31.10 -20.98 34.62
C ILE A 281 31.27 -19.81 33.65
N ILE A 282 31.36 -20.09 32.36
CA ILE A 282 31.20 -19.08 31.31
C ILE A 282 29.79 -19.25 30.74
N SER A 283 28.93 -18.23 30.83
CA SER A 283 27.68 -18.20 30.08
C SER A 283 27.88 -17.41 28.80
N CYS A 284 27.61 -18.04 27.67
CA CYS A 284 27.60 -17.43 26.36
C CYS A 284 26.16 -17.28 25.87
N THR A 285 25.79 -16.08 25.42
CA THR A 285 24.50 -15.78 24.82
C THR A 285 24.67 -15.30 23.39
N ALA A 286 23.74 -15.68 22.52
CA ALA A 286 23.56 -15.11 21.19
C ALA A 286 22.24 -14.36 21.21
N GLU A 287 22.28 -13.07 20.90
CA GLU A 287 21.13 -12.17 20.95
C GLU A 287 21.02 -11.39 19.65
N ALA A 288 19.80 -11.00 19.28
CA ALA A 288 19.57 -10.04 18.20
C ALA A 288 18.48 -9.05 18.64
N SER A 289 18.40 -7.89 18.01
CA SER A 289 17.26 -6.98 18.20
C SER A 289 16.30 -7.15 17.04
N GLU A 290 15.06 -7.50 17.35
CA GLU A 290 13.97 -7.52 16.38
C GLU A 290 12.99 -6.40 16.68
N GLY A 291 12.29 -5.93 15.66
CA GLY A 291 11.25 -4.94 15.86
C GLY A 291 10.34 -4.76 14.68
N THR A 292 9.32 -3.93 14.91
CA THR A 292 8.38 -3.48 13.91
C THR A 292 8.44 -1.96 13.78
N LEU A 293 8.38 -1.43 12.56
CA LEU A 293 8.35 0.01 12.33
C LEU A 293 7.19 0.39 11.42
N ASP A 294 6.47 1.42 11.82
CA ASP A 294 5.23 1.85 11.18
C ASP A 294 5.32 3.36 10.93
N LEU A 295 5.53 3.78 9.68
CA LEU A 295 5.77 5.17 9.32
C LEU A 295 4.75 5.68 8.32
N ASP A 296 4.47 6.97 8.36
CA ASP A 296 3.87 7.65 7.22
C ASP A 296 4.94 7.93 6.15
N TRP A 297 4.55 7.94 4.88
CA TRP A 297 5.40 8.41 3.80
C TRP A 297 4.67 9.40 2.91
N THR A 298 5.44 10.31 2.32
CA THR A 298 5.05 11.19 1.22
C THR A 298 5.95 10.93 0.03
N GLY A 299 5.49 11.20 -1.18
CA GLY A 299 6.27 11.02 -2.39
C GLY A 299 5.53 11.49 -3.63
N THR A 300 5.98 11.04 -4.79
CA THR A 300 5.40 11.42 -6.08
C THR A 300 4.92 10.17 -6.82
N LEU A 301 3.64 10.16 -7.23
CA LEU A 301 3.11 9.20 -8.19
C LEU A 301 3.48 9.64 -9.60
N ASN A 302 4.10 8.75 -10.36
CA ASN A 302 4.47 8.95 -11.75
C ASN A 302 3.65 8.01 -12.62
N LEU A 303 2.96 8.59 -13.61
CA LEU A 303 2.24 7.88 -14.66
C LEU A 303 2.98 8.12 -15.97
N VAL A 304 3.29 7.05 -16.70
CA VAL A 304 3.91 7.14 -18.03
C VAL A 304 3.01 6.38 -18.99
N VAL A 305 2.45 7.09 -19.97
CA VAL A 305 1.57 6.52 -20.98
C VAL A 305 2.36 5.67 -21.96
N ASP A 306 1.76 4.56 -22.42
CA ASP A 306 2.24 3.84 -23.60
C ASP A 306 1.76 4.57 -24.86
N ALA A 307 2.70 5.18 -25.59
CA ALA A 307 2.43 5.83 -26.88
C ALA A 307 2.19 4.80 -28.01
N GLY A 308 2.33 3.51 -27.73
CA GLY A 308 2.24 2.40 -28.67
C GLY A 308 3.57 1.68 -28.77
N ASN A 309 3.51 0.34 -28.96
CA ASN A 309 4.68 -0.53 -29.10
C ASN A 309 5.68 -0.44 -27.93
N GLY A 310 5.20 -0.13 -26.72
CA GLY A 310 6.05 -0.01 -25.53
C GLY A 310 6.89 1.28 -25.49
N VAL A 311 6.57 2.27 -26.32
CA VAL A 311 7.27 3.55 -26.36
C VAL A 311 6.69 4.47 -25.28
N ALA A 312 7.58 5.08 -24.49
CA ALA A 312 7.18 6.04 -23.48
C ALA A 312 6.56 7.29 -24.13
N GLY A 313 5.33 7.60 -23.74
CA GLY A 313 4.62 8.81 -24.13
C GLY A 313 4.68 9.89 -23.06
N ARG A 314 3.59 10.67 -22.98
CA ARG A 314 3.40 11.69 -21.96
C ARG A 314 3.53 11.09 -20.56
N SER A 315 4.15 11.84 -19.67
CA SER A 315 4.15 11.56 -18.25
C SER A 315 3.33 12.58 -17.47
N TRP A 316 2.81 12.12 -16.33
CA TRP A 316 2.18 12.95 -15.32
C TRP A 316 2.76 12.63 -13.96
N LYS A 317 2.83 13.65 -13.11
CA LYS A 317 3.32 13.55 -11.74
C LYS A 317 2.31 14.17 -10.80
N GLY A 318 2.01 13.48 -9.70
CA GLY A 318 1.16 14.01 -8.65
C GLY A 318 1.66 13.64 -7.27
N PRO A 319 1.29 14.42 -6.23
CA PRO A 319 1.65 14.11 -4.86
C PRO A 319 1.00 12.81 -4.42
N ALA A 320 1.72 12.03 -3.63
CA ALA A 320 1.25 10.79 -3.04
C ALA A 320 1.64 10.69 -1.58
N ARG A 321 0.87 9.93 -0.82
CA ARG A 321 1.14 9.60 0.58
C ARG A 321 0.58 8.24 0.95
N GLY A 322 1.12 7.67 2.01
CA GLY A 322 0.80 6.32 2.45
C GLY A 322 1.41 5.98 3.80
N ARG A 323 1.33 4.70 4.15
CA ARG A 323 2.08 4.14 5.28
C ARG A 323 3.02 3.04 4.82
N VAL A 324 4.16 2.92 5.48
CA VAL A 324 5.05 1.77 5.37
C VAL A 324 5.09 1.03 6.70
N SER A 325 4.96 -0.30 6.64
CA SER A 325 5.12 -1.19 7.77
C SER A 325 6.31 -2.11 7.50
N SER A 326 7.26 -2.19 8.44
CA SER A 326 8.46 -3.01 8.35
C SER A 326 8.60 -3.92 9.56
N VAL A 327 9.12 -5.13 9.34
CA VAL A 327 9.55 -6.09 10.36
C VAL A 327 10.94 -6.56 9.96
N ASP A 328 11.92 -6.39 10.84
CA ASP A 328 13.30 -6.77 10.55
C ASP A 328 14.04 -7.11 11.85
N VAL A 329 15.22 -7.71 11.69
CA VAL A 329 16.09 -8.14 12.78
C VAL A 329 17.54 -7.70 12.53
N SER A 330 18.24 -7.36 13.60
CA SER A 330 19.65 -7.01 13.56
C SER A 330 20.54 -8.22 13.25
N LYS A 331 21.83 -7.95 13.00
CA LYS A 331 22.86 -8.99 13.12
C LYS A 331 22.90 -9.55 14.54
N VAL A 332 23.41 -10.78 14.66
CA VAL A 332 23.60 -11.45 15.95
C VAL A 332 24.74 -10.79 16.71
N HIS A 333 24.49 -10.46 17.97
CA HIS A 333 25.49 -10.11 18.95
C HIS A 333 25.75 -11.32 19.84
N THR A 334 27.01 -11.73 19.98
CA THR A 334 27.39 -12.77 20.95
C THR A 334 28.14 -12.16 22.11
N ASP A 335 27.82 -12.62 23.32
CA ASP A 335 28.59 -12.28 24.50
C ASP A 335 28.88 -13.51 25.35
N CYS A 336 30.06 -13.55 25.98
CA CYS A 336 30.46 -14.64 26.87
C CYS A 336 31.03 -14.05 28.16
N LYS A 337 30.36 -14.29 29.29
CA LYS A 337 30.71 -13.73 30.60
C LYS A 337 31.12 -14.82 31.59
N LEU A 338 32.20 -14.57 32.32
CA LEU A 338 32.60 -15.39 33.46
C LEU A 338 31.68 -15.09 34.66
N ILE A 339 31.03 -16.12 35.19
CA ILE A 339 30.19 -16.06 36.37
C ILE A 339 30.90 -16.78 37.52
N LYS A 340 31.24 -16.03 38.57
CA LYS A 340 31.86 -16.58 39.78
C LYS A 340 30.78 -17.19 40.69
N LYS A 341 30.83 -18.50 40.96
CA LYS A 341 29.95 -19.11 41.97
C LYS A 341 30.43 -18.72 43.37
N SER A 342 29.58 -18.04 44.15
CA SER A 342 29.89 -17.68 45.54
C SER A 342 30.02 -18.94 46.40
N SER A 343 31.16 -19.13 47.05
CA SER A 343 31.37 -20.19 48.05
C SER A 343 30.87 -19.75 49.42
N LYS A 344 29.55 -19.62 49.64
CA LYS A 344 29.01 -19.62 51.00
C LYS A 344 28.76 -21.07 51.43
N ARG A 345 29.79 -21.70 52.01
CA ARG A 345 29.60 -22.78 53.00
C ARG A 345 29.28 -22.11 54.32
N GLU A 346 28.01 -21.92 54.63
CA GLU A 346 27.59 -21.79 56.03
C GLU A 346 27.60 -23.19 56.64
N HIS A 347 28.63 -23.48 57.42
CA HIS A 347 28.58 -24.52 58.45
C HIS A 347 27.58 -24.04 59.52
N VAL A 348 26.36 -24.55 59.47
CA VAL A 348 25.50 -24.61 60.64
C VAL A 348 25.32 -26.09 60.97
N GLY A 349 25.83 -26.45 62.14
CA GLY A 349 25.82 -27.82 62.65
C GLY A 349 24.41 -28.40 62.71
N SER A 350 24.33 -29.69 62.43
CA SER A 350 23.20 -30.54 62.79
C SER A 350 22.90 -30.43 64.29
N PRO A 351 21.62 -30.44 64.67
CA PRO A 351 21.21 -31.46 65.62
C PRO A 351 20.07 -32.31 65.07
N ALA A 352 20.21 -33.61 65.32
CA ALA A 352 19.27 -34.66 64.99
C ALA A 352 17.87 -34.42 65.60
N VAL A 353 16.80 -34.67 64.82
CA VAL A 353 15.52 -35.16 65.36
C VAL A 353 14.84 -36.11 64.35
N ARG A 354 14.77 -37.38 64.78
CA ARG A 354 13.80 -38.46 64.56
C ARG A 354 12.89 -38.49 63.32
N ALA A 355 12.90 -39.69 62.72
CA ALA A 355 11.93 -40.27 61.81
C ALA A 355 10.46 -40.18 62.26
N ARG A 356 9.56 -40.00 61.28
CA ARG A 356 8.29 -40.73 61.20
C ARG A 356 7.88 -40.95 59.75
N GLN A 357 7.68 -42.22 59.45
CA GLN A 357 7.16 -42.84 58.24
C GLN A 357 5.63 -42.84 58.34
N ILE A 358 4.90 -42.34 57.34
CA ILE A 358 3.51 -42.72 57.06
C ILE A 358 3.30 -42.79 55.54
N LEU A 359 2.83 -43.97 55.11
CA LEU A 359 2.37 -44.37 53.78
C LEU A 359 1.02 -43.75 53.39
N ALA A 360 0.70 -43.94 52.10
CA ALA A 360 -0.62 -44.27 51.52
C ALA A 360 -1.36 -43.10 50.85
N THR A 361 -2.07 -43.24 49.72
CA THR A 361 -2.23 -44.26 48.67
C THR A 361 -3.02 -43.58 47.54
N ALA A 362 -3.02 -44.21 46.37
CA ALA A 362 -3.88 -43.93 45.23
C ALA A 362 -5.39 -43.88 45.57
N ASN A 363 -6.12 -43.15 44.73
CA ASN A 363 -7.30 -43.63 44.01
C ASN A 363 -7.23 -43.10 42.57
#